data_AF-A0A136M4A3-F1
#
_entry.id   AF-A0A136M4A3-F1
#
_cell.length_a   1.000
_cell.length_b   1.000
_cell.length_c   1.000
_cell.angle_alpha   90.00
_cell.angle_beta   90.00
_cell.angle_gamma   90.00
#
_symmetry.space_group_name_H-M   'P 1'
#
loop_
_entity.id
_entity.type
_entity.pdbx_description
1 polymer ?
#
loop_
_entity_poly.entity_id
_entity_poly.type
_entity_poly.pdbx_seq_one_letter_code
_entity_poly.pdbx_strand_id
1 'polypeptide(L)'
;MMLRRISGFLVLLLAFSLLVAWRCISPRMATSPRLPIPANHPSAQTSGASEGNPGSLSVGTGKPGPETGVWPCFRGPARNGIVTSPRITAWPEKGLQPLWKIKAGEGHAGVAIDSGRVFLLDYDESRKEDAIRCLSFTTGEEIWRYSYSVKIKRNHGMSRTVPAVAGDYVVTLGPKCHLCCLQAASGELVFKKDLVKEYGTRIPEWYAGQCPLIDDGRLILAPGGSCLMTAIELATGNTLWQTPNPEGWQMSHSSILAIDFEGERMYIWCSSDGAVGIRAADGALLWSLPEWKIKIATIPTPIEIGPGKILFTGGYNAGAAAYQLEHHEGGIRPAEVFRCDAKTYGSDQQTPVFHNGLVFAVIPGGKPACLTPDGKRQWIEEDYNFGLGPYLLFDDKMLILDDDHNKPGELTLFQIEPAGLKRLAGAKVIEGHDAWAPMAYADGRIILRDATTLVCLDVSGSGAP
;
A
#
# COMPACT_ATOMS: atom_id res chain seq x y z
N MET A 1 -52.57 13.15 46.12
CA MET A 1 -52.34 13.38 44.67
C MET A 1 -51.93 14.83 44.32
N MET A 2 -51.86 15.77 45.27
CA MET A 2 -51.51 17.18 45.00
C MET A 2 -50.01 17.51 45.08
N LEU A 3 -49.20 16.77 45.85
CA LEU A 3 -47.75 17.05 45.97
C LEU A 3 -46.91 16.67 44.73
N ARG A 4 -47.33 15.70 43.90
CA ARG A 4 -46.56 15.30 42.70
C ARG A 4 -46.67 16.28 41.53
N ARG A 5 -47.70 17.14 41.48
CA ARG A 5 -47.86 18.13 40.41
C ARG A 5 -47.06 19.42 40.63
N ILE A 6 -46.72 19.74 41.89
CA ILE A 6 -45.95 20.95 42.23
C ILE A 6 -44.46 20.77 41.87
N SER A 7 -43.90 19.55 41.97
CA SER A 7 -42.50 19.29 41.60
C SER A 7 -42.23 19.37 40.10
N GLY A 8 -43.15 18.96 39.23
CA GLY A 8 -42.95 19.04 37.77
C GLY A 8 -42.90 20.48 37.26
N PHE A 9 -43.71 21.37 37.86
CA PHE A 9 -43.77 22.77 37.45
C PHE A 9 -42.52 23.56 37.88
N LEU A 10 -41.95 23.27 39.05
CA LEU A 10 -40.71 23.90 39.51
C LEU A 10 -39.51 23.52 38.64
N VAL A 11 -39.43 22.26 38.19
CA VAL A 11 -38.34 21.79 37.32
C VAL A 11 -38.39 22.45 35.95
N LEU A 12 -39.58 22.64 35.38
CA LEU A 12 -39.76 23.36 34.11
C LEU A 12 -39.38 24.84 34.21
N LEU A 13 -39.72 25.50 35.32
CA LEU A 13 -39.33 26.88 35.58
C LEU A 13 -37.80 27.04 35.72
N LEU A 14 -37.14 26.08 36.37
CA LEU A 14 -35.68 26.08 36.52
C LEU A 14 -34.98 25.85 35.18
N ALA A 15 -35.49 24.92 34.36
CA ALA A 15 -34.94 24.65 33.02
C ALA A 15 -35.11 25.85 32.09
N PHE A 16 -36.28 26.51 32.12
CA PHE A 16 -36.53 27.69 31.30
C PHE A 16 -35.66 28.88 31.70
N SER A 17 -35.47 29.11 32.99
CA SER A 17 -34.61 30.20 33.49
C SER A 17 -33.13 29.99 33.16
N LEU A 18 -32.62 28.74 33.21
CA LEU A 18 -31.26 28.42 32.77
C LEU A 18 -31.05 28.66 31.26
N LEU A 19 -32.07 28.37 30.44
CA LEU A 19 -32.01 28.56 28.99
C LEU A 19 -32.05 30.04 28.59
N VAL A 20 -32.81 30.85 29.31
CA VAL A 20 -32.81 32.31 29.17
C VAL A 20 -31.47 32.89 29.61
N ALA A 21 -30.91 32.44 30.74
CA ALA A 21 -29.60 32.88 31.21
C ALA A 21 -28.49 32.54 30.19
N TRP A 22 -28.51 31.35 29.60
CA TRP A 22 -27.55 30.96 28.56
C TRP A 22 -27.65 31.84 27.31
N ARG A 23 -28.86 32.21 26.87
CA ARG A 23 -29.02 33.14 25.75
C ARG A 23 -28.55 34.56 26.06
N CYS A 24 -28.71 35.02 27.31
CA CYS A 24 -28.23 36.33 27.72
C CYS A 24 -26.70 36.38 27.89
N ILE A 25 -26.04 35.24 28.07
CA ILE A 25 -24.58 35.12 28.22
C ILE A 25 -24.00 34.53 26.93
N SER A 26 -24.04 35.30 25.85
CA SER A 26 -23.22 35.05 24.67
C SER A 26 -22.08 36.07 24.64
N PRO A 27 -20.79 35.66 24.71
CA PRO A 27 -19.70 36.58 24.42
C PRO A 27 -19.73 36.88 22.92
N ARG A 28 -19.99 38.13 22.55
CA ARG A 28 -19.79 38.61 21.17
C ARG A 28 -18.30 38.53 20.86
N MET A 29 -17.86 37.46 20.19
CA MET A 29 -16.58 37.50 19.48
C MET A 29 -16.71 38.50 18.33
N ALA A 30 -16.05 39.64 18.47
CA ALA A 30 -15.88 40.59 17.38
C ALA A 30 -15.02 39.94 16.30
N THR A 31 -15.59 39.70 15.12
CA THR A 31 -14.84 39.32 13.93
C THR A 31 -14.55 40.58 13.13
N SER A 32 -13.28 40.81 12.83
CA SER A 32 -12.85 41.89 11.93
C SER A 32 -12.63 41.31 10.53
N PRO A 33 -13.18 41.90 9.46
CA PRO A 33 -12.91 41.45 8.10
C PRO A 33 -11.47 41.79 7.69
N ARG A 34 -10.76 40.81 7.10
CA ARG A 34 -9.48 41.05 6.43
C ARG A 34 -9.74 41.57 5.03
N LEU A 35 -9.24 42.77 4.71
CA LEU A 35 -9.23 43.30 3.34
C LEU A 35 -7.96 42.85 2.59
N PRO A 36 -8.02 42.61 1.27
CA PRO A 36 -6.85 42.24 0.48
C PRO A 36 -5.88 43.42 0.31
N ILE A 37 -4.58 43.14 0.40
CA ILE A 37 -3.51 44.11 0.07
C ILE A 37 -3.20 43.99 -1.43
N PRO A 38 -3.05 45.10 -2.19
CA PRO A 38 -2.73 45.05 -3.61
C PRO A 38 -1.33 44.49 -3.89
N ALA A 39 -1.23 43.67 -4.94
CA ALA A 39 0.01 43.08 -5.41
C ALA A 39 0.92 44.13 -6.07
N ASN A 40 2.21 44.11 -5.71
CA ASN A 40 3.30 44.62 -6.53
C ASN A 40 4.45 43.62 -6.47
N HIS A 41 4.76 43.00 -7.61
CA HIS A 41 5.89 42.08 -7.79
C HIS A 41 7.20 42.85 -7.99
N PRO A 42 8.33 42.25 -7.59
CA PRO A 42 9.32 41.91 -8.62
C PRO A 42 9.95 40.51 -8.49
N SER A 43 10.10 39.89 -9.67
CA SER A 43 11.07 38.89 -10.14
C SER A 43 11.32 37.57 -9.37
N ALA A 44 10.85 36.49 -10.01
CA ALA A 44 11.48 35.17 -10.21
C ALA A 44 12.41 34.61 -9.11
N GLN A 45 11.84 33.75 -8.26
CA GLN A 45 12.56 32.70 -7.54
C GLN A 45 11.77 31.39 -7.60
N THR A 46 12.45 30.34 -8.06
CA THR A 46 12.19 28.90 -7.90
C THR A 46 10.88 28.50 -7.18
N SER A 47 9.85 28.17 -7.96
CA SER A 47 8.67 27.43 -7.53
C SER A 47 8.99 25.92 -7.53
N GLY A 48 8.75 25.12 -6.49
CA GLY A 48 8.25 25.42 -5.16
C GLY A 48 8.68 24.31 -4.19
N ALA A 49 9.44 24.71 -3.16
CA ALA A 49 9.64 23.87 -1.99
C ALA A 49 8.41 23.97 -1.10
N SER A 50 7.98 22.85 -0.52
CA SER A 50 6.81 22.80 0.37
C SER A 50 7.02 23.70 1.60
N GLU A 51 6.33 24.82 1.68
CA GLU A 51 6.29 25.62 2.91
C GLU A 51 5.57 24.80 4.01
N GLY A 52 6.33 24.33 5.00
CA GLY A 52 5.81 23.94 6.32
C GLY A 52 6.31 22.63 6.95
N ASN A 53 6.94 21.71 6.20
CA ASN A 53 7.47 20.46 6.76
C ASN A 53 8.60 19.84 5.91
N PRO A 54 9.74 20.53 5.73
CA PRO A 54 10.79 20.15 4.77
C PRO A 54 11.65 18.94 5.20
N GLY A 55 11.43 18.40 6.40
CA GLY A 55 12.22 17.28 6.92
C GLY A 55 13.69 17.61 7.22
N SER A 56 14.46 16.58 7.55
CA SER A 56 15.90 16.62 7.76
C SER A 56 16.55 15.34 7.22
N LEU A 57 17.73 15.49 6.62
CA LEU A 57 18.55 14.40 6.11
C LEU A 57 19.71 14.12 7.08
N SER A 58 19.90 12.86 7.42
CA SER A 58 21.08 12.37 8.13
C SER A 58 21.79 11.30 7.31
N VAL A 59 23.11 11.42 7.20
CA VAL A 59 23.97 10.45 6.52
C VAL A 59 24.48 9.44 7.54
N GLY A 60 24.37 8.16 7.21
CA GLY A 60 24.88 7.05 8.02
C GLY A 60 26.23 6.54 7.52
N THR A 61 26.72 5.46 8.13
CA THR A 61 28.02 4.85 7.80
C THR A 61 27.92 3.73 6.78
N GLY A 62 26.71 3.26 6.48
CA GLY A 62 26.46 2.18 5.55
C GLY A 62 26.89 2.55 4.13
N LYS A 63 27.15 1.52 3.31
CA LYS A 63 27.46 1.66 1.89
C LYS A 63 26.57 0.76 1.05
N PRO A 64 26.24 1.15 -0.20
CA PRO A 64 25.59 0.23 -1.13
C PRO A 64 26.42 -1.06 -1.24
N GLY A 65 25.73 -2.19 -1.27
CA GLY A 65 26.34 -3.49 -1.47
C GLY A 65 26.71 -3.75 -2.94
N PRO A 66 27.48 -4.81 -3.24
CA PRO A 66 27.84 -5.17 -4.61
C PRO A 66 26.72 -5.90 -5.38
N GLU A 67 25.61 -6.23 -4.72
CA GLU A 67 24.47 -6.94 -5.29
C GLU A 67 23.79 -6.12 -6.40
N THR A 68 23.33 -6.82 -7.44
CA THR A 68 22.76 -6.23 -8.66
C THR A 68 21.26 -6.51 -8.82
N GLY A 69 20.71 -7.42 -8.02
CA GLY A 69 19.31 -7.79 -8.04
C GLY A 69 18.40 -6.63 -7.66
N VAL A 70 17.24 -6.57 -8.30
CA VAL A 70 16.30 -5.46 -8.16
C VAL A 70 14.92 -5.95 -7.73
N TRP A 71 14.31 -5.19 -6.82
CA TRP A 71 12.91 -5.32 -6.41
C TRP A 71 12.36 -3.89 -6.22
N PRO A 72 12.19 -3.13 -7.31
CA PRO A 72 12.14 -1.67 -7.23
C PRO A 72 10.84 -1.11 -6.66
N CYS A 73 9.79 -1.91 -6.53
CA CYS A 73 8.48 -1.45 -6.09
C CYS A 73 7.63 -2.58 -5.49
N PHE A 74 6.43 -2.23 -5.03
CA PHE A 74 5.43 -3.19 -4.55
C PHE A 74 5.22 -4.34 -5.55
N ARG A 75 5.36 -5.57 -5.05
CA ARG A 75 5.23 -6.83 -5.84
C ARG A 75 6.30 -7.01 -6.94
N GLY A 76 7.43 -6.33 -6.82
CA GLY A 76 8.64 -6.59 -7.61
C GLY A 76 8.65 -5.95 -9.00
N PRO A 77 9.66 -6.27 -9.82
CA PRO A 77 9.89 -5.60 -11.11
C PRO A 77 8.70 -5.68 -12.08
N ALA A 78 8.01 -6.83 -12.10
CA ALA A 78 6.82 -7.06 -12.91
C ALA A 78 5.50 -6.76 -12.18
N ARG A 79 5.56 -6.25 -10.93
CA ARG A 79 4.40 -5.86 -10.10
C ARG A 79 3.38 -6.99 -9.87
N ASN A 80 3.79 -8.25 -9.99
CA ASN A 80 2.93 -9.43 -9.96
C ASN A 80 3.21 -10.38 -8.77
N GLY A 81 4.26 -10.13 -7.97
CA GLY A 81 4.58 -10.95 -6.80
C GLY A 81 5.17 -12.32 -7.17
N ILE A 82 5.68 -12.44 -8.40
CA ILE A 82 6.33 -13.64 -8.93
C ILE A 82 7.83 -13.37 -9.00
N VAL A 83 8.59 -14.31 -8.46
CA VAL A 83 10.04 -14.38 -8.56
C VAL A 83 10.39 -15.41 -9.63
N THR A 84 10.96 -14.95 -10.74
CA THR A 84 11.55 -15.82 -11.77
C THR A 84 12.98 -16.16 -11.35
N SER A 85 13.13 -17.12 -10.45
CA SER A 85 14.45 -17.62 -10.05
C SER A 85 14.40 -19.12 -9.73
N PRO A 86 15.12 -19.96 -10.49
CA PRO A 86 15.20 -21.37 -10.19
C PRO A 86 16.26 -21.54 -9.10
N ARG A 87 15.91 -22.05 -7.90
CA ARG A 87 16.85 -22.76 -6.97
C ARG A 87 16.30 -23.06 -5.58
N ILE A 88 15.17 -22.50 -5.14
CA ILE A 88 14.70 -22.78 -3.78
C ILE A 88 13.90 -24.09 -3.76
N THR A 89 14.53 -25.16 -3.28
CA THR A 89 13.87 -26.47 -3.12
C THR A 89 13.81 -26.93 -1.66
N ALA A 90 14.73 -26.45 -0.82
CA ALA A 90 14.78 -26.71 0.61
C ALA A 90 15.51 -25.58 1.34
N TRP A 91 15.36 -25.53 2.65
CA TRP A 91 16.19 -24.69 3.51
C TRP A 91 17.54 -25.36 3.80
N PRO A 92 18.62 -24.59 4.03
CA PRO A 92 19.88 -25.15 4.50
C PRO A 92 19.70 -25.94 5.81
N GLU A 93 20.55 -26.95 6.05
CA GLU A 93 20.48 -27.77 7.29
C GLU A 93 20.56 -26.92 8.58
N LYS A 94 21.29 -25.81 8.53
CA LYS A 94 21.42 -24.86 9.65
C LYS A 94 20.19 -23.96 9.83
N GLY A 95 19.17 -24.11 8.99
CA GLY A 95 18.01 -23.24 8.90
C GLY A 95 18.29 -21.90 8.20
N LEU A 96 17.27 -21.05 8.15
CA LEU A 96 17.36 -19.69 7.61
C LEU A 96 17.74 -18.71 8.73
N GLN A 97 19.03 -18.44 8.88
CA GLN A 97 19.52 -17.40 9.80
C GLN A 97 19.56 -16.05 9.09
N PRO A 98 19.18 -14.95 9.76
CA PRO A 98 19.31 -13.62 9.19
C PRO A 98 20.77 -13.26 8.88
N LEU A 99 21.02 -12.78 7.67
CA LEU A 99 22.28 -12.12 7.30
C LEU A 99 22.46 -10.84 8.12
N TRP A 100 21.36 -10.12 8.29
CA TRP A 100 21.26 -8.98 9.19
C TRP A 100 19.82 -8.81 9.66
N LYS A 101 19.67 -8.11 10.79
CA LYS A 101 18.40 -7.79 11.43
C LYS A 101 18.49 -6.40 12.02
N ILE A 102 17.46 -5.58 11.79
CA ILE A 102 17.36 -4.24 12.37
C ILE A 102 16.02 -4.04 13.06
N LYS A 103 15.99 -3.13 14.04
CA LYS A 103 14.75 -2.60 14.57
C LYS A 103 14.14 -1.62 13.56
N ALA A 104 12.86 -1.77 13.32
CA ALA A 104 12.01 -0.84 12.59
C ALA A 104 10.95 -0.24 13.53
N GLY A 105 10.42 0.92 13.15
CA GLY A 105 9.21 1.46 13.75
C GLY A 105 7.99 0.58 13.44
N GLU A 106 6.95 0.72 14.25
CA GLU A 106 5.75 -0.11 14.11
C GLU A 106 5.06 0.12 12.75
N GLY A 107 4.96 -0.92 11.92
CA GLY A 107 4.33 -0.81 10.61
C GLY A 107 4.46 -2.04 9.73
N HIS A 108 3.86 -1.93 8.55
CA HIS A 108 3.68 -2.98 7.54
C HIS A 108 4.31 -2.60 6.20
N ALA A 109 5.15 -1.56 6.17
CA ALA A 109 5.86 -1.16 4.96
C ALA A 109 6.91 -2.23 4.60
N GLY A 110 6.72 -2.87 3.45
CA GLY A 110 7.78 -3.63 2.78
C GLY A 110 8.88 -2.71 2.24
N VAL A 111 9.86 -3.31 1.56
CA VAL A 111 11.03 -2.58 1.03
C VAL A 111 11.08 -2.58 -0.49
N ALA A 112 11.76 -1.58 -1.05
CA ALA A 112 12.28 -1.63 -2.41
C ALA A 112 13.78 -1.90 -2.40
N ILE A 113 14.29 -2.60 -3.40
CA ILE A 113 15.70 -2.93 -3.56
C ILE A 113 16.17 -2.45 -4.93
N ASP A 114 17.25 -1.69 -4.97
CA ASP A 114 17.91 -1.29 -6.21
C ASP A 114 19.38 -0.93 -5.95
N SER A 115 20.26 -1.28 -6.89
CA SER A 115 21.67 -0.84 -6.88
C SER A 115 22.38 -1.02 -5.52
N GLY A 116 22.26 -2.21 -4.93
CA GLY A 116 22.87 -2.53 -3.63
C GLY A 116 22.26 -1.80 -2.42
N ARG A 117 21.11 -1.15 -2.56
CA ARG A 117 20.40 -0.40 -1.52
C ARG A 117 19.03 -1.00 -1.22
N VAL A 118 18.60 -0.86 0.03
CA VAL A 118 17.26 -1.22 0.51
C VAL A 118 16.57 0.04 0.99
N PHE A 119 15.41 0.35 0.44
CA PHE A 119 14.61 1.52 0.80
C PHE A 119 13.39 1.12 1.62
N LEU A 120 13.19 1.79 2.75
CA LEU A 120 12.10 1.52 3.69
C LEU A 120 11.40 2.82 4.08
N LEU A 121 10.06 2.83 4.07
CA LEU A 121 9.28 3.82 4.79
C LEU A 121 9.05 3.34 6.22
N ASP A 122 9.62 4.06 7.17
CA ASP A 122 9.60 3.74 8.60
C ASP A 122 8.92 4.87 9.39
N TYR A 123 8.65 4.63 10.68
CA TYR A 123 8.13 5.65 11.58
C TYR A 123 8.86 5.66 12.92
N ASP A 124 9.47 6.78 13.27
CA ASP A 124 10.07 6.99 14.58
C ASP A 124 9.01 7.50 15.57
N GLU A 125 8.49 6.60 16.40
CA GLU A 125 7.47 6.94 17.38
C GLU A 125 7.98 7.90 18.46
N SER A 126 9.24 7.77 18.86
CA SER A 126 9.84 8.61 19.90
C SER A 126 9.92 10.07 19.45
N ARG A 127 10.25 10.28 18.17
CA ARG A 127 10.36 11.61 17.55
C ARG A 127 9.07 12.09 16.91
N LYS A 128 8.09 11.20 16.69
CA LYS A 128 6.84 11.45 15.95
C LYS A 128 7.14 11.93 14.53
N GLU A 129 7.93 11.15 13.84
CA GLU A 129 8.43 11.43 12.49
C GLU A 129 8.24 10.22 11.59
N ASP A 130 7.81 10.44 10.35
CA ASP A 130 8.06 9.47 9.28
C ASP A 130 9.56 9.52 8.96
N ALA A 131 10.14 8.37 8.62
CA ALA A 131 11.54 8.24 8.25
C ALA A 131 11.68 7.38 6.99
N ILE A 132 12.17 7.97 5.91
CA ILE A 132 12.54 7.24 4.70
C ILE A 132 14.01 6.85 4.88
N ARG A 133 14.28 5.55 4.91
CA ARG A 133 15.59 4.99 5.21
C ARG A 133 16.17 4.32 3.97
N CYS A 134 17.46 4.52 3.75
CA CYS A 134 18.25 3.76 2.81
C CYS A 134 19.29 2.96 3.57
N LEU A 135 19.29 1.65 3.38
CA LEU A 135 20.14 0.70 4.06
C LEU A 135 21.05 0.00 3.05
N SER A 136 22.22 -0.42 3.50
CA SER A 136 23.06 -1.35 2.75
C SER A 136 22.32 -2.66 2.55
N PHE A 137 22.24 -3.15 1.32
CA PHE A 137 21.66 -4.47 1.07
C PHE A 137 22.51 -5.61 1.67
N THR A 138 23.83 -5.42 1.76
CA THR A 138 24.75 -6.39 2.34
C THR A 138 24.67 -6.45 3.85
N THR A 139 24.64 -5.31 4.55
CA THR A 139 24.85 -5.26 6.01
C THR A 139 23.64 -4.80 6.80
N GLY A 140 22.63 -4.20 6.15
CA GLY A 140 21.50 -3.55 6.83
C GLY A 140 21.87 -2.23 7.52
N GLU A 141 23.12 -1.79 7.45
CA GLU A 141 23.56 -0.51 8.00
C GLU A 141 22.95 0.65 7.22
N GLU A 142 22.55 1.70 7.93
CA GLU A 142 21.94 2.88 7.32
C GLU A 142 22.96 3.68 6.51
N ILE A 143 22.66 3.92 5.24
CA ILE A 143 23.41 4.77 4.31
C ILE A 143 22.95 6.22 4.50
N TRP A 144 21.64 6.43 4.50
CA TRP A 144 21.04 7.72 4.78
C TRP A 144 19.62 7.55 5.32
N ARG A 145 19.12 8.60 5.98
CA ARG A 145 17.74 8.71 6.45
C ARG A 145 17.24 10.12 6.25
N TYR A 146 16.08 10.25 5.62
CA TYR A 146 15.34 11.50 5.55
C TYR A 146 14.09 11.40 6.43
N SER A 147 13.99 12.27 7.43
CA SER A 147 12.89 12.28 8.40
C SER A 147 12.08 13.55 8.33
N TYR A 148 10.78 13.50 8.65
CA TYR A 148 9.97 14.69 8.81
C TYR A 148 8.88 14.51 9.86
N SER A 149 8.55 15.61 10.56
CA SER A 149 7.56 15.56 11.64
C SER A 149 6.18 15.24 11.10
N VAL A 150 5.53 14.23 11.67
CA VAL A 150 4.14 13.91 11.42
C VAL A 150 3.59 13.16 12.63
N LYS A 151 2.54 13.72 13.25
CA LYS A 151 1.93 13.10 14.42
C LYS A 151 0.93 12.04 13.98
N ILE A 152 1.24 10.79 14.31
CA ILE A 152 0.38 9.63 14.02
C ILE A 152 -0.07 9.01 15.34
N LYS A 153 -1.34 8.65 15.42
CA LYS A 153 -1.86 7.81 16.50
C LYS A 153 -1.78 6.35 16.04
N ARG A 154 -1.25 5.46 16.87
CA ARG A 154 -1.24 4.02 16.54
C ARG A 154 -2.64 3.54 16.14
N ASN A 155 -2.75 2.89 14.98
CA ASN A 155 -3.96 2.24 14.49
C ASN A 155 -3.57 1.06 13.59
N HIS A 156 -3.43 -0.16 14.15
CA HIS A 156 -2.90 -1.34 13.45
C HIS A 156 -1.55 -1.09 12.74
N GLY A 157 -0.57 -0.52 13.46
CA GLY A 157 0.71 -0.03 12.89
C GLY A 157 0.66 1.40 12.35
N MET A 158 1.79 1.89 11.81
CA MET A 158 1.94 3.28 11.34
C MET A 158 2.31 3.37 9.86
N SER A 159 3.48 2.90 9.44
CA SER A 159 3.89 2.89 8.01
C SER A 159 3.35 1.66 7.28
N ARG A 160 3.10 1.75 5.95
CA ARG A 160 2.47 0.65 5.16
C ARG A 160 2.93 0.53 3.73
N THR A 161 3.23 1.65 3.08
CA THR A 161 3.51 1.64 1.65
C THR A 161 4.91 1.14 1.37
N VAL A 162 5.06 0.29 0.37
CA VAL A 162 6.37 -0.05 -0.19
C VAL A 162 6.86 1.14 -1.03
N PRO A 163 8.11 1.62 -0.84
CA PRO A 163 8.69 2.63 -1.72
C PRO A 163 8.72 2.19 -3.19
N ALA A 164 8.80 3.15 -4.11
CA ALA A 164 9.08 2.89 -5.52
C ALA A 164 10.39 3.55 -5.92
N VAL A 165 11.26 2.83 -6.63
CA VAL A 165 12.56 3.31 -7.09
C VAL A 165 12.62 3.23 -8.62
N ALA A 166 13.12 4.28 -9.25
CA ALA A 166 13.40 4.29 -10.68
C ALA A 166 14.55 5.24 -10.99
N GLY A 167 15.65 4.69 -11.52
CA GLY A 167 16.86 5.45 -11.79
C GLY A 167 17.35 6.15 -10.52
N ASP A 168 17.44 7.48 -10.57
CA ASP A 168 17.98 8.30 -9.50
C ASP A 168 16.98 8.63 -8.38
N TYR A 169 15.73 8.16 -8.47
CA TYR A 169 14.66 8.60 -7.56
C TYR A 169 14.09 7.47 -6.72
N VAL A 170 13.78 7.77 -5.46
CA VAL A 170 12.93 6.95 -4.59
C VAL A 170 11.72 7.76 -4.13
N VAL A 171 10.54 7.14 -4.20
CA VAL A 171 9.25 7.75 -3.89
C VAL A 171 8.52 6.98 -2.80
N THR A 172 7.94 7.69 -1.83
CA THR A 172 7.13 7.11 -0.76
C THR A 172 5.84 7.89 -0.53
N LEU A 173 4.81 7.21 -0.02
CA LEU A 173 3.57 7.83 0.44
C LEU A 173 3.38 7.58 1.94
N GLY A 174 3.61 8.61 2.74
CA GLY A 174 3.49 8.53 4.19
C GLY A 174 2.05 8.28 4.67
N PRO A 175 1.86 7.84 5.93
CA PRO A 175 0.54 7.45 6.46
C PRO A 175 -0.51 8.56 6.43
N LYS A 176 -0.05 9.83 6.50
CA LYS A 176 -0.87 11.04 6.40
C LYS A 176 -0.94 11.63 4.99
N CYS A 177 -0.68 10.81 3.97
CA CYS A 177 -0.73 11.20 2.56
C CYS A 177 0.30 12.29 2.19
N HIS A 178 1.49 12.21 2.79
CA HIS A 178 2.64 13.01 2.35
C HIS A 178 3.41 12.22 1.29
N LEU A 179 3.45 12.74 0.07
CA LEU A 179 4.23 12.16 -1.02
C LEU A 179 5.63 12.77 -1.00
N CYS A 180 6.66 11.95 -0.90
CA CYS A 180 8.05 12.41 -0.93
C CYS A 180 8.79 11.75 -2.09
N CYS A 181 9.56 12.53 -2.84
CA CYS A 181 10.53 12.05 -3.81
C CYS A 181 11.92 12.53 -3.39
N LEU A 182 12.85 11.58 -3.27
CA LEU A 182 14.23 11.82 -2.87
C LEU A 182 15.18 11.30 -3.94
N GLN A 183 16.39 11.85 -3.98
CA GLN A 183 17.52 11.24 -4.66
C GLN A 183 17.84 9.90 -4.00
N ALA A 184 17.79 8.80 -4.76
CA ALA A 184 17.98 7.44 -4.26
C ALA A 184 19.40 7.25 -3.68
N ALA A 185 20.41 7.91 -4.27
CA ALA A 185 21.79 7.78 -3.82
C ALA A 185 22.10 8.57 -2.54
N SER A 186 21.61 9.81 -2.42
CA SER A 186 21.98 10.75 -1.35
C SER A 186 20.91 10.94 -0.28
N GLY A 187 19.64 10.64 -0.57
CA GLY A 187 18.50 10.94 0.28
C GLY A 187 18.05 12.40 0.25
N GLU A 188 18.65 13.22 -0.62
CA GLU A 188 18.29 14.62 -0.77
C GLU A 188 16.86 14.76 -1.29
N LEU A 189 16.10 15.67 -0.68
CA LEU A 189 14.74 15.96 -1.08
C LEU A 189 14.69 16.58 -2.47
N VAL A 190 13.94 15.96 -3.39
CA VAL A 190 13.61 16.52 -4.70
C VAL A 190 12.33 17.34 -4.58
N PHE A 191 11.25 16.70 -4.15
CA PHE A 191 10.00 17.39 -3.84
C PHE A 191 9.21 16.66 -2.75
N LYS A 192 8.33 17.41 -2.09
CA LYS A 192 7.35 16.90 -1.14
C LYS A 192 5.99 17.53 -1.39
N LYS A 193 4.95 16.71 -1.41
CA LYS A 193 3.55 17.12 -1.57
C LYS A 193 2.72 16.65 -0.39
N ASP A 194 1.75 17.46 0.01
CA ASP A 194 0.74 17.13 1.01
C ASP A 194 -0.58 16.94 0.26
N LEU A 195 -0.97 15.68 0.03
CA LEU A 195 -2.15 15.39 -0.80
C LEU A 195 -3.45 15.85 -0.14
N VAL A 196 -3.47 15.96 1.21
CA VAL A 196 -4.64 16.51 1.93
C VAL A 196 -4.80 17.98 1.61
N LYS A 197 -3.71 18.76 1.61
CA LYS A 197 -3.75 20.18 1.24
C LYS A 197 -3.98 20.41 -0.24
N GLU A 198 -3.31 19.62 -1.09
CA GLU A 198 -3.31 19.83 -2.54
C GLU A 198 -4.62 19.36 -3.18
N TYR A 199 -5.15 18.20 -2.75
CA TYR A 199 -6.31 17.57 -3.39
C TYR A 199 -7.55 17.47 -2.49
N GLY A 200 -7.44 17.77 -1.20
CA GLY A 200 -8.51 17.46 -0.24
C GLY A 200 -8.63 15.95 0.03
N THR A 201 -7.54 15.20 -0.18
CA THR A 201 -7.50 13.76 0.08
C THR A 201 -7.96 13.43 1.49
N ARG A 202 -8.92 12.51 1.61
CA ARG A 202 -9.27 11.92 2.91
C ARG A 202 -8.22 10.88 3.28
N ILE A 203 -7.57 11.07 4.42
CA ILE A 203 -6.68 10.06 5.00
C ILE A 203 -7.51 8.80 5.34
N PRO A 204 -7.15 7.61 4.82
CA PRO A 204 -7.84 6.37 5.16
C PRO A 204 -7.82 6.08 6.67
N GLU A 205 -8.81 5.36 7.18
CA GLU A 205 -8.96 5.08 8.62
C GLU A 205 -7.72 4.40 9.22
N TRP A 206 -7.16 3.43 8.50
CA TRP A 206 -5.91 2.76 8.87
C TRP A 206 -4.67 3.36 8.22
N TYR A 207 -4.74 4.62 7.77
CA TYR A 207 -3.69 5.34 7.05
C TYR A 207 -3.45 4.89 5.61
N ALA A 208 -2.78 5.74 4.83
CA ALA A 208 -2.50 5.47 3.43
C ALA A 208 -1.73 4.14 3.25
N GLY A 209 -2.26 3.28 2.38
CA GLY A 209 -1.64 2.00 2.00
C GLY A 209 -1.29 1.89 0.51
N GLN A 210 -1.69 2.88 -0.31
CA GLN A 210 -1.39 2.91 -1.74
C GLN A 210 0.11 3.02 -1.96
N CYS A 211 0.70 2.04 -2.64
CA CYS A 211 2.11 2.09 -3.03
C CYS A 211 2.27 2.95 -4.29
N PRO A 212 3.25 3.87 -4.33
CA PRO A 212 3.52 4.67 -5.54
C PRO A 212 3.81 3.79 -6.75
N LEU A 213 3.28 4.17 -7.91
CA LEU A 213 3.56 3.51 -9.18
C LEU A 213 4.49 4.39 -10.02
N ILE A 214 5.62 3.86 -10.50
CA ILE A 214 6.46 4.54 -11.48
C ILE A 214 6.38 3.80 -12.80
N ASP A 215 5.83 4.44 -13.83
CA ASP A 215 5.59 3.86 -15.15
C ASP A 215 6.09 4.82 -16.23
N ASP A 216 6.98 4.36 -17.12
CA ASP A 216 7.60 5.19 -18.17
C ASP A 216 8.21 6.51 -17.64
N GLY A 217 8.92 6.43 -16.50
CA GLY A 217 9.54 7.59 -15.84
C GLY A 217 8.57 8.55 -15.16
N ARG A 218 7.26 8.25 -15.15
CA ARG A 218 6.21 9.06 -14.53
C ARG A 218 5.76 8.43 -13.23
N LEU A 219 5.58 9.27 -12.22
CA LEU A 219 4.96 8.86 -10.97
C LEU A 219 3.44 8.94 -11.10
N ILE A 220 2.75 7.82 -10.92
CA ILE A 220 1.29 7.71 -10.97
C ILE A 220 0.75 7.47 -9.56
N LEU A 221 -0.16 8.35 -9.12
CA LEU A 221 -0.86 8.25 -7.84
C LEU A 221 -2.35 8.53 -8.00
N ALA A 222 -3.17 7.91 -7.16
CA ALA A 222 -4.60 8.13 -7.07
C ALA A 222 -4.97 8.79 -5.72
N PRO A 223 -4.91 10.14 -5.62
CA PRO A 223 -5.10 10.84 -4.35
C PRO A 223 -6.55 10.85 -3.86
N GLY A 224 -7.53 10.66 -4.74
CA GLY A 224 -8.95 10.92 -4.42
C GLY A 224 -9.19 12.41 -4.10
N GLY A 225 -10.26 12.71 -3.37
CA GLY A 225 -10.64 14.10 -3.09
C GLY A 225 -11.07 14.79 -4.38
N SER A 226 -10.40 15.86 -4.80
CA SER A 226 -10.68 16.57 -6.06
C SER A 226 -10.09 15.92 -7.31
N CYS A 227 -9.18 14.94 -7.15
CA CYS A 227 -8.42 14.33 -8.25
C CYS A 227 -8.48 12.79 -8.16
N LEU A 228 -8.98 12.11 -9.19
CA LEU A 228 -9.04 10.64 -9.20
C LEU A 228 -7.64 10.06 -9.31
N MET A 229 -6.84 10.58 -10.24
CA MET A 229 -5.49 10.13 -10.54
C MET A 229 -4.66 11.26 -11.12
N THR A 230 -3.36 11.24 -10.84
CA THR A 230 -2.40 12.23 -11.33
C THR A 230 -1.13 11.53 -11.79
N ALA A 231 -0.54 12.04 -12.87
CA ALA A 231 0.84 11.74 -13.26
C ALA A 231 1.74 12.91 -12.91
N ILE A 232 2.91 12.62 -12.33
CA ILE A 232 3.86 13.60 -11.83
C ILE A 232 5.24 13.28 -12.40
N GLU A 233 5.96 14.32 -12.82
CA GLU A 233 7.36 14.22 -13.22
C GLU A 233 8.27 14.03 -11.98
N LEU A 234 9.08 12.98 -11.97
CA LEU A 234 9.95 12.64 -10.83
C LEU A 234 10.99 13.73 -10.52
N ALA A 235 11.55 14.37 -11.56
CA ALA A 235 12.65 15.33 -11.39
C ALA A 235 12.22 16.66 -10.75
N THR A 236 10.95 17.04 -10.89
CA THR A 236 10.47 18.38 -10.54
C THR A 236 9.28 18.36 -9.57
N GLY A 237 8.52 17.26 -9.53
CA GLY A 237 7.23 17.21 -8.84
C GLY A 237 6.11 17.91 -9.59
N ASN A 238 6.32 18.33 -10.84
CA ASN A 238 5.29 18.95 -11.65
C ASN A 238 4.26 17.92 -12.10
N THR A 239 2.99 18.32 -12.04
CA THR A 239 1.88 17.54 -12.59
C THR A 239 1.97 17.52 -14.11
N LEU A 240 1.94 16.32 -14.69
CA LEU A 240 1.87 16.08 -16.14
C LEU A 240 0.41 16.07 -16.61
N TRP A 241 -0.46 15.36 -15.90
CA TRP A 241 -1.91 15.37 -16.11
C TRP A 241 -2.65 15.02 -14.81
N GLN A 242 -3.93 15.40 -14.75
CA GLN A 242 -4.85 15.08 -13.65
C GLN A 242 -6.20 14.66 -14.21
N THR A 243 -6.76 13.60 -13.64
CA THR A 243 -8.14 13.16 -13.90
C THR A 243 -9.07 13.79 -12.85
N PRO A 244 -10.07 14.62 -13.24
CA PRO A 244 -11.03 15.20 -12.32
C PRO A 244 -11.85 14.13 -11.56
N ASN A 245 -12.27 14.45 -10.32
CA ASN A 245 -13.09 13.56 -9.49
C ASN A 245 -14.45 14.18 -9.12
N PRO A 246 -15.38 14.35 -10.09
CA PRO A 246 -16.67 14.99 -9.81
C PRO A 246 -17.53 14.19 -8.82
N GLU A 247 -17.35 12.87 -8.80
CA GLU A 247 -18.07 11.95 -7.90
C GLU A 247 -17.48 11.91 -6.48
N GLY A 248 -16.33 12.57 -6.25
CA GLY A 248 -15.71 12.66 -4.93
C GLY A 248 -15.24 11.32 -4.35
N TRP A 249 -14.80 10.38 -5.20
CA TRP A 249 -14.31 9.07 -4.76
C TRP A 249 -13.09 9.19 -3.85
N GLN A 250 -13.05 8.36 -2.82
CA GLN A 250 -12.04 8.48 -1.76
C GLN A 250 -10.99 7.37 -1.84
N MET A 251 -9.75 7.74 -1.54
CA MET A 251 -8.65 6.78 -1.45
C MET A 251 -8.90 5.72 -0.37
N SER A 252 -8.56 4.47 -0.71
CA SER A 252 -8.44 3.36 0.23
C SER A 252 -6.98 2.89 0.31
N HIS A 253 -6.71 1.58 0.26
CA HIS A 253 -5.35 1.03 0.41
C HIS A 253 -4.84 0.35 -0.87
N SER A 254 -5.73 0.04 -1.82
CA SER A 254 -5.39 -0.54 -3.12
C SER A 254 -4.37 0.31 -3.88
N SER A 255 -3.39 -0.36 -4.49
CA SER A 255 -2.43 0.28 -5.39
C SER A 255 -2.96 0.25 -6.83
N ILE A 256 -2.20 0.84 -7.76
CA ILE A 256 -2.61 0.99 -9.15
C ILE A 256 -2.07 -0.19 -9.98
N LEU A 257 -2.97 -0.84 -10.72
CA LEU A 257 -2.61 -1.81 -11.74
C LEU A 257 -2.37 -1.07 -13.06
N ALA A 258 -1.29 -1.41 -13.77
CA ALA A 258 -1.05 -0.93 -15.13
C ALA A 258 -1.15 -2.09 -16.12
N ILE A 259 -1.94 -1.94 -17.18
CA ILE A 259 -2.12 -2.95 -18.23
C ILE A 259 -2.06 -2.30 -19.61
N ASP A 260 -1.82 -3.13 -20.62
CA ASP A 260 -2.00 -2.80 -22.02
C ASP A 260 -3.22 -3.56 -22.55
N PHE A 261 -4.28 -2.84 -22.89
CA PHE A 261 -5.49 -3.43 -23.47
C PHE A 261 -5.56 -3.04 -24.94
N GLU A 262 -5.31 -4.00 -25.83
CA GLU A 262 -5.35 -3.81 -27.28
C GLU A 262 -4.48 -2.63 -27.79
N GLY A 263 -3.33 -2.41 -27.14
CA GLY A 263 -2.39 -1.34 -27.49
C GLY A 263 -2.64 0.00 -26.77
N GLU A 264 -3.69 0.11 -25.95
CA GLU A 264 -3.93 1.26 -25.07
C GLU A 264 -3.40 0.97 -23.66
N ARG A 265 -2.37 1.73 -23.24
CA ARG A 265 -1.85 1.67 -21.87
C ARG A 265 -2.82 2.36 -20.93
N MET A 266 -3.27 1.67 -19.89
CA MET A 266 -4.18 2.24 -18.89
C MET A 266 -3.82 1.85 -17.45
N TYR A 267 -4.28 2.68 -16.54
CA TYR A 267 -4.17 2.52 -15.10
C TYR A 267 -5.53 2.17 -14.51
N ILE A 268 -5.57 1.08 -13.76
CA ILE A 268 -6.76 0.61 -13.06
C ILE A 268 -6.57 0.82 -11.57
N TRP A 269 -7.52 1.48 -10.93
CA TRP A 269 -7.48 1.77 -9.51
C TRP A 269 -8.81 1.50 -8.83
N CYS A 270 -8.75 0.88 -7.66
CA CYS A 270 -9.91 0.61 -6.82
C CYS A 270 -9.94 1.57 -5.63
N SER A 271 -10.90 2.47 -5.65
CA SER A 271 -11.18 3.41 -4.57
C SER A 271 -12.05 2.77 -3.48
N SER A 272 -12.51 3.60 -2.52
CA SER A 272 -13.55 3.19 -1.55
C SER A 272 -14.95 3.16 -2.16
N ASP A 273 -15.12 3.69 -3.38
CA ASP A 273 -16.42 4.00 -3.98
C ASP A 273 -16.67 3.27 -5.32
N GLY A 274 -15.68 2.52 -5.80
CA GLY A 274 -15.71 1.85 -7.10
C GLY A 274 -14.31 1.64 -7.68
N ALA A 275 -14.24 1.12 -8.90
CA ALA A 275 -13.01 1.05 -9.69
C ALA A 275 -13.09 1.95 -10.93
N VAL A 276 -11.93 2.43 -11.40
CA VAL A 276 -11.80 3.20 -12.64
C VAL A 276 -10.68 2.67 -13.51
N GLY A 277 -10.82 2.85 -14.82
CA GLY A 277 -9.73 2.74 -15.80
C GLY A 277 -9.41 4.11 -16.39
N ILE A 278 -8.14 4.49 -16.37
CA ILE A 278 -7.65 5.81 -16.79
C ILE A 278 -6.55 5.63 -17.82
N ARG A 279 -6.65 6.34 -18.96
CA ARG A 279 -5.63 6.28 -20.01
C ARG A 279 -4.30 6.86 -19.52
N ALA A 280 -3.21 6.15 -19.77
CA ALA A 280 -1.89 6.56 -19.29
C ALA A 280 -1.32 7.80 -19.99
N ALA A 281 -1.70 8.02 -21.25
CA ALA A 281 -1.17 9.09 -22.08
C ALA A 281 -1.58 10.50 -21.60
N ASP A 282 -2.84 10.66 -21.18
CA ASP A 282 -3.45 11.98 -20.95
C ASP A 282 -4.32 12.05 -19.68
N GLY A 283 -4.50 10.94 -18.96
CA GLY A 283 -5.36 10.91 -17.77
C GLY A 283 -6.85 10.87 -18.09
N ALA A 284 -7.27 10.58 -19.33
CA ALA A 284 -8.68 10.46 -19.67
C ALA A 284 -9.32 9.27 -18.93
N LEU A 285 -10.48 9.51 -18.31
CA LEU A 285 -11.30 8.43 -17.75
C LEU A 285 -11.86 7.58 -18.90
N LEU A 286 -11.50 6.30 -18.94
CA LEU A 286 -11.95 5.36 -19.96
C LEU A 286 -13.25 4.65 -19.55
N TRP A 287 -13.33 4.28 -18.28
CA TRP A 287 -14.51 3.63 -17.70
C TRP A 287 -14.52 3.77 -16.18
N SER A 288 -15.71 3.62 -15.59
CA SER A 288 -15.92 3.52 -14.15
C SER A 288 -16.80 2.31 -13.82
N LEU A 289 -16.62 1.78 -12.62
CA LEU A 289 -17.28 0.58 -12.09
C LEU A 289 -17.70 0.86 -10.62
N PRO A 290 -18.72 1.71 -10.39
CA PRO A 290 -19.19 2.07 -9.04
C PRO A 290 -19.81 0.89 -8.26
N GLU A 291 -20.21 -0.18 -8.94
CA GLU A 291 -20.75 -1.40 -8.33
C GLU A 291 -19.70 -2.21 -7.57
N TRP A 292 -18.41 -2.06 -7.90
CA TRP A 292 -17.32 -2.67 -7.13
C TRP A 292 -16.99 -1.81 -5.89
N LYS A 293 -17.94 -1.73 -4.96
CA LYS A 293 -17.83 -0.93 -3.75
C LYS A 293 -17.61 -1.79 -2.50
N ILE A 294 -16.50 -1.59 -1.82
CA ILE A 294 -16.19 -2.24 -0.54
C ILE A 294 -16.34 -1.22 0.59
N LYS A 295 -17.25 -1.51 1.53
CA LYS A 295 -17.67 -0.54 2.56
C LYS A 295 -16.58 -0.19 3.57
N ILE A 296 -15.69 -1.14 3.89
CA ILE A 296 -14.74 -1.00 4.98
C ILE A 296 -13.38 -0.53 4.44
N ALA A 297 -12.69 -1.39 3.67
CA ALA A 297 -11.51 -0.98 2.94
C ALA A 297 -11.28 -1.87 1.71
N THR A 298 -10.87 -1.22 0.62
CA THR A 298 -10.37 -1.86 -0.58
C THR A 298 -8.85 -1.94 -0.47
N ILE A 299 -8.32 -3.15 -0.21
CA ILE A 299 -6.91 -3.35 0.13
C ILE A 299 -6.11 -4.01 -1.01
N PRO A 300 -6.51 -5.17 -1.55
CA PRO A 300 -5.77 -5.78 -2.65
C PRO A 300 -5.77 -4.90 -3.90
N THR A 301 -4.66 -4.94 -4.63
CA THR A 301 -4.58 -4.34 -5.97
C THR A 301 -5.31 -5.26 -6.95
N PRO A 302 -6.12 -4.74 -7.90
CA PRO A 302 -6.69 -5.59 -8.94
C PRO A 302 -5.57 -6.24 -9.77
N ILE A 303 -5.85 -7.39 -10.38
CA ILE A 303 -4.87 -8.09 -11.22
C ILE A 303 -5.48 -8.50 -12.56
N GLU A 304 -4.66 -8.55 -13.60
CA GLU A 304 -5.05 -9.11 -14.89
C GLU A 304 -4.89 -10.65 -14.86
N ILE A 305 -5.98 -11.37 -15.14
CA ILE A 305 -6.05 -12.85 -15.14
C ILE A 305 -6.25 -13.43 -16.55
N GLY A 306 -5.79 -12.68 -17.55
CA GLY A 306 -5.94 -12.93 -18.98
C GLY A 306 -6.18 -11.60 -19.72
N PRO A 307 -5.97 -11.53 -21.05
CA PRO A 307 -6.03 -10.27 -21.79
C PRO A 307 -7.34 -9.49 -21.54
N GLY A 308 -7.22 -8.32 -20.91
CA GLY A 308 -8.36 -7.46 -20.56
C GLY A 308 -9.30 -8.04 -19.50
N LYS A 309 -8.99 -9.19 -18.87
CA LYS A 309 -9.80 -9.78 -17.82
C LYS A 309 -9.23 -9.42 -16.46
N ILE A 310 -9.94 -8.57 -15.73
CA ILE A 310 -9.48 -7.98 -14.47
C ILE A 310 -10.19 -8.63 -13.30
N LEU A 311 -9.42 -9.23 -12.39
CA LEU A 311 -9.93 -9.76 -11.14
C LEU A 311 -9.83 -8.68 -10.06
N PHE A 312 -10.97 -8.44 -9.41
CA PHE A 312 -11.09 -7.63 -8.22
C PHE A 312 -11.37 -8.54 -7.03
N THR A 313 -10.76 -8.21 -5.90
CA THR A 313 -10.99 -8.88 -4.63
C THR A 313 -10.83 -7.87 -3.50
N GLY A 314 -11.32 -8.21 -2.32
CA GLY A 314 -11.03 -7.42 -1.14
C GLY A 314 -11.47 -8.08 0.15
N GLY A 315 -11.12 -7.42 1.25
CA GLY A 315 -11.41 -7.95 2.57
C GLY A 315 -12.81 -7.72 3.07
N TYR A 316 -13.03 -8.11 4.32
CA TYR A 316 -14.29 -7.89 5.03
C TYR A 316 -15.49 -8.54 4.32
N ASN A 317 -15.28 -9.75 3.83
CA ASN A 317 -16.27 -10.56 3.11
C ASN A 317 -16.68 -10.00 1.73
N ALA A 318 -15.85 -9.18 1.07
CA ALA A 318 -16.16 -8.67 -0.27
C ALA A 318 -16.17 -9.77 -1.35
N GLY A 319 -15.44 -10.87 -1.13
CA GLY A 319 -15.31 -11.95 -2.11
C GLY A 319 -14.44 -11.53 -3.29
N ALA A 320 -14.76 -12.04 -4.48
CA ALA A 320 -14.06 -11.68 -5.71
C ALA A 320 -15.03 -11.55 -6.89
N ALA A 321 -14.67 -10.73 -7.87
CA ALA A 321 -15.36 -10.66 -9.16
C ALA A 321 -14.36 -10.39 -10.28
N ALA A 322 -14.57 -11.03 -11.43
CA ALA A 322 -13.80 -10.73 -12.63
C ALA A 322 -14.65 -10.02 -13.66
N TYR A 323 -14.04 -9.07 -14.36
CA TYR A 323 -14.67 -8.34 -15.45
C TYR A 323 -13.80 -8.40 -16.70
N GLN A 324 -14.42 -8.61 -17.85
CA GLN A 324 -13.78 -8.51 -19.15
C GLN A 324 -13.92 -7.07 -19.65
N LEU A 325 -12.82 -6.45 -20.03
CA LEU A 325 -12.85 -5.20 -20.77
C LEU A 325 -13.32 -5.47 -22.20
N GLU A 326 -14.31 -4.71 -22.65
CA GLU A 326 -14.93 -4.83 -23.96
C GLU A 326 -15.15 -3.43 -24.56
N HIS A 327 -15.03 -3.32 -25.89
CA HIS A 327 -15.50 -2.14 -26.59
C HIS A 327 -17.03 -2.09 -26.61
N HIS A 328 -17.58 -0.88 -26.51
CA HIS A 328 -19.00 -0.60 -26.67
C HIS A 328 -19.20 0.74 -27.40
N GLU A 329 -20.45 1.06 -27.75
CA GLU A 329 -20.78 2.39 -28.26
C GLU A 329 -20.44 3.45 -27.20
N GLY A 330 -19.31 4.15 -27.39
CA GLY A 330 -18.84 5.19 -26.48
C GLY A 330 -17.51 4.91 -25.77
N GLY A 331 -16.89 3.74 -25.97
CA GLY A 331 -15.52 3.48 -25.47
C GLY A 331 -15.33 2.06 -24.92
N ILE A 332 -14.60 1.96 -23.81
CA ILE A 332 -14.34 0.68 -23.13
C ILE A 332 -15.32 0.55 -21.97
N ARG A 333 -15.82 -0.65 -21.69
CA ARG A 333 -16.57 -0.96 -20.47
C ARG A 333 -16.13 -2.29 -19.86
N PRO A 334 -16.17 -2.42 -18.53
CA PRO A 334 -16.06 -3.72 -17.87
C PRO A 334 -17.39 -4.50 -17.96
N ALA A 335 -17.33 -5.77 -18.34
CA ALA A 335 -18.45 -6.71 -18.36
C ALA A 335 -18.22 -7.81 -17.31
N GLU A 336 -19.16 -8.01 -16.38
CA GLU A 336 -18.99 -9.04 -15.34
C GLU A 336 -18.91 -10.44 -15.97
N VAL A 337 -17.85 -11.18 -15.63
CA VAL A 337 -17.63 -12.57 -16.05
C VAL A 337 -18.10 -13.52 -14.97
N PHE A 338 -17.70 -13.27 -13.73
CA PHE A 338 -18.16 -14.02 -12.56
C PHE A 338 -18.06 -13.17 -11.31
N ARG A 339 -18.80 -13.60 -10.28
CA ARG A 339 -18.69 -13.11 -8.91
C ARG A 339 -18.82 -14.27 -7.93
N CYS A 340 -18.00 -14.30 -6.90
CA CYS A 340 -18.07 -15.28 -5.83
C CYS A 340 -17.96 -14.62 -4.45
N ASP A 341 -18.53 -15.29 -3.45
CA ASP A 341 -18.44 -14.84 -2.06
C ASP A 341 -17.07 -15.14 -1.45
N ALA A 342 -16.79 -14.53 -0.29
CA ALA A 342 -15.53 -14.72 0.43
C ALA A 342 -15.31 -16.15 0.97
N LYS A 343 -16.35 -16.98 1.06
CA LYS A 343 -16.21 -18.41 1.41
C LYS A 343 -15.69 -19.22 0.23
N THR A 344 -16.00 -18.78 -0.98
CA THR A 344 -15.48 -19.35 -2.22
C THR A 344 -14.05 -18.88 -2.45
N TYR A 345 -13.85 -17.56 -2.47
CA TYR A 345 -12.55 -16.95 -2.69
C TYR A 345 -12.56 -15.46 -2.33
N GLY A 346 -11.41 -14.93 -1.90
CA GLY A 346 -11.21 -13.53 -1.60
C GLY A 346 -9.79 -13.31 -1.09
N SER A 347 -9.38 -12.06 -0.88
CA SER A 347 -8.17 -11.80 -0.11
C SER A 347 -8.38 -10.56 0.73
N ASP A 348 -8.07 -10.66 2.03
CA ASP A 348 -8.32 -9.57 2.96
C ASP A 348 -7.36 -8.40 2.75
N GLN A 349 -6.08 -8.69 2.55
CA GLN A 349 -5.02 -7.67 2.50
C GLN A 349 -4.04 -7.88 1.35
N GLN A 350 -3.52 -9.10 1.20
CA GLN A 350 -2.52 -9.40 0.19
C GLN A 350 -3.14 -9.38 -1.21
N THR A 351 -2.36 -8.96 -2.20
CA THR A 351 -2.82 -9.01 -3.60
C THR A 351 -2.62 -10.42 -4.16
N PRO A 352 -3.68 -11.08 -4.70
CA PRO A 352 -3.53 -12.40 -5.31
C PRO A 352 -2.51 -12.42 -6.43
N VAL A 353 -1.92 -13.59 -6.67
CA VAL A 353 -0.95 -13.79 -7.73
C VAL A 353 -1.56 -14.68 -8.82
N PHE A 354 -1.61 -14.17 -10.05
CA PHE A 354 -2.00 -14.95 -11.22
C PHE A 354 -0.76 -15.54 -11.88
N HIS A 355 -0.68 -16.86 -11.95
CA HIS A 355 0.45 -17.57 -12.54
C HIS A 355 0.00 -18.92 -13.12
N ASN A 356 0.54 -19.29 -14.27
CA ASN A 356 0.23 -20.56 -14.97
C ASN A 356 -1.27 -20.88 -15.09
N GLY A 357 -2.08 -19.85 -15.39
CA GLY A 357 -3.52 -20.01 -15.58
C GLY A 357 -4.34 -20.17 -14.30
N LEU A 358 -3.76 -19.93 -13.12
CA LEU A 358 -4.42 -20.05 -11.83
C LEU A 358 -4.17 -18.81 -10.97
N VAL A 359 -5.10 -18.52 -10.05
CA VAL A 359 -5.00 -17.39 -9.12
C VAL A 359 -4.80 -17.90 -7.70
N PHE A 360 -3.68 -17.54 -7.08
CA PHE A 360 -3.28 -17.96 -5.76
C PHE A 360 -3.47 -16.84 -4.74
N ALA A 361 -4.04 -17.17 -3.59
CA ALA A 361 -4.17 -16.25 -2.47
C ALA A 361 -4.15 -16.98 -1.13
N VAL A 362 -3.91 -16.21 -0.06
CA VAL A 362 -4.40 -16.55 1.28
C VAL A 362 -5.75 -15.85 1.45
N ILE A 363 -6.80 -16.64 1.64
CA ILE A 363 -8.20 -16.17 1.71
C ILE A 363 -8.60 -15.87 3.16
N PRO A 364 -9.75 -15.19 3.40
CA PRO A 364 -10.23 -14.93 4.75
C PRO A 364 -10.29 -16.20 5.61
N GLY A 365 -9.76 -16.11 6.83
CA GLY A 365 -9.50 -17.27 7.69
C GLY A 365 -8.11 -17.89 7.52
N GLY A 366 -7.23 -17.25 6.74
CA GLY A 366 -5.80 -17.57 6.64
C GLY A 366 -5.48 -18.81 5.80
N LYS A 367 -6.43 -19.27 4.97
CA LYS A 367 -6.28 -20.50 4.18
C LYS A 367 -5.64 -20.22 2.83
N PRO A 368 -4.55 -20.90 2.43
CA PRO A 368 -4.11 -20.90 1.04
C PRO A 368 -5.21 -21.46 0.14
N ALA A 369 -5.49 -20.80 -0.98
CA ALA A 369 -6.47 -21.29 -1.95
C ALA A 369 -6.07 -20.93 -3.37
N CYS A 370 -6.67 -21.67 -4.31
CA CYS A 370 -6.48 -21.51 -5.73
C CYS A 370 -7.83 -21.36 -6.45
N LEU A 371 -7.90 -20.40 -7.37
CA LEU A 371 -9.05 -20.13 -8.22
C LEU A 371 -8.66 -20.30 -9.69
N THR A 372 -9.57 -20.87 -10.47
CA THR A 372 -9.47 -20.86 -11.93
C THR A 372 -9.94 -19.52 -12.51
N PRO A 373 -9.55 -19.14 -13.74
CA PRO A 373 -9.95 -17.86 -14.35
C PRO A 373 -11.44 -17.75 -14.70
N ASP A 374 -12.21 -18.84 -14.60
CA ASP A 374 -13.67 -18.87 -14.70
C ASP A 374 -14.37 -18.80 -13.33
N GLY A 375 -13.63 -18.55 -12.25
CA GLY A 375 -14.19 -18.29 -10.92
C GLY A 375 -14.52 -19.53 -10.10
N LYS A 376 -14.00 -20.71 -10.48
CA LYS A 376 -14.17 -21.94 -9.69
C LYS A 376 -12.99 -22.13 -8.76
N ARG A 377 -13.27 -22.48 -7.51
CA ARG A 377 -12.22 -22.87 -6.56
C ARG A 377 -11.62 -24.20 -7.00
N GLN A 378 -10.33 -24.19 -7.33
CA GLN A 378 -9.58 -25.38 -7.68
C GLN A 378 -9.27 -26.20 -6.42
N TRP A 379 -8.76 -25.54 -5.37
CA TRP A 379 -8.49 -26.15 -4.07
C TRP A 379 -8.42 -25.10 -2.95
N ILE A 380 -8.48 -25.59 -1.71
CA ILE A 380 -8.23 -24.85 -0.47
C ILE A 380 -7.47 -25.76 0.49
N GLU A 381 -6.48 -25.21 1.16
CA GLU A 381 -5.64 -25.90 2.13
C GLU A 381 -6.19 -25.72 3.55
N GLU A 382 -7.06 -26.64 3.98
CA GLU A 382 -7.77 -26.53 5.27
C GLU A 382 -6.85 -26.75 6.49
N ASP A 383 -5.76 -27.50 6.32
CA ASP A 383 -4.83 -27.87 7.40
C ASP A 383 -3.86 -26.75 7.79
N TYR A 384 -3.80 -25.68 6.99
CA TYR A 384 -2.91 -24.54 7.22
C TYR A 384 -3.68 -23.29 7.65
N ASN A 385 -3.03 -22.40 8.39
CA ASN A 385 -3.54 -21.07 8.70
C ASN A 385 -2.35 -20.11 8.74
N PHE A 386 -2.34 -19.13 7.85
CA PHE A 386 -1.30 -18.11 7.75
C PHE A 386 -1.78 -16.72 8.14
N GLY A 387 -2.97 -16.59 8.72
CA GLY A 387 -3.55 -15.29 9.08
C GLY A 387 -3.60 -14.33 7.89
N LEU A 388 -2.96 -13.17 8.05
CA LEU A 388 -2.82 -12.13 7.02
C LEU A 388 -1.43 -12.09 6.37
N GLY A 389 -0.67 -13.17 6.56
CA GLY A 389 0.71 -13.31 6.13
C GLY A 389 0.93 -13.11 4.62
N PRO A 390 2.04 -12.44 4.23
CA PRO A 390 2.40 -12.21 2.84
C PRO A 390 2.87 -13.49 2.17
N TYR A 391 2.81 -13.49 0.85
CA TYR A 391 3.32 -14.59 0.05
C TYR A 391 3.96 -14.08 -1.24
N LEU A 392 4.87 -14.89 -1.78
CA LEU A 392 5.47 -14.74 -3.10
C LEU A 392 5.38 -16.08 -3.83
N LEU A 393 5.27 -16.04 -5.15
CA LEU A 393 5.46 -17.23 -5.97
C LEU A 393 6.89 -17.30 -6.51
N PHE A 394 7.44 -18.50 -6.52
CA PHE A 394 8.72 -18.84 -7.12
C PHE A 394 8.44 -19.89 -8.19
N ASP A 395 8.08 -19.44 -9.39
CA ASP A 395 7.58 -20.28 -10.48
C ASP A 395 6.47 -21.25 -9.99
N ASP A 396 6.80 -22.53 -9.80
CA ASP A 396 5.91 -23.61 -9.37
C ASP A 396 5.81 -23.77 -7.83
N LYS A 397 6.33 -22.81 -7.06
CA LYS A 397 6.32 -22.83 -5.59
C LYS A 397 5.66 -21.60 -5.01
N MET A 398 5.13 -21.75 -3.80
CA MET A 398 4.56 -20.67 -3.01
C MET A 398 5.32 -20.56 -1.69
N LEU A 399 5.81 -19.36 -1.40
CA LEU A 399 6.47 -19.02 -0.15
C LEU A 399 5.53 -18.16 0.68
N ILE A 400 5.21 -18.58 1.90
CA ILE A 400 4.25 -17.89 2.78
C ILE A 400 4.90 -17.65 4.14
N LEU A 401 4.79 -16.43 4.65
CA LEU A 401 5.17 -16.09 6.02
C LEU A 401 3.96 -16.20 6.93
N ASP A 402 4.10 -16.90 8.04
CA ASP A 402 3.03 -17.11 9.00
C ASP A 402 2.83 -15.90 9.93
N ASP A 403 1.57 -15.47 10.02
CA ASP A 403 1.09 -14.43 10.94
C ASP A 403 0.11 -15.00 12.00
N ASP A 404 -0.23 -16.30 11.95
CA ASP A 404 -1.08 -16.93 12.94
C ASP A 404 -0.42 -16.87 14.33
N HIS A 405 -1.20 -16.43 15.32
CA HIS A 405 -0.75 -16.22 16.69
C HIS A 405 -0.20 -17.48 17.36
N ASN A 406 -0.48 -18.67 16.82
CA ASN A 406 0.01 -19.94 17.34
C ASN A 406 1.45 -20.27 16.89
N LYS A 407 1.89 -19.77 15.73
CA LYS A 407 3.22 -20.01 15.15
C LYS A 407 3.74 -18.79 14.37
N PRO A 408 3.81 -17.60 15.00
CA PRO A 408 4.18 -16.39 14.28
C PRO A 408 5.60 -16.50 13.73
N GLY A 409 5.76 -16.07 12.47
CA GLY A 409 7.07 -15.88 11.85
C GLY A 409 7.74 -17.13 11.29
N GLU A 410 7.01 -18.23 11.07
CA GLU A 410 7.49 -19.35 10.26
C GLU A 410 7.38 -19.01 8.76
N LEU A 411 8.50 -19.08 8.04
CA LEU A 411 8.55 -18.96 6.58
C LEU A 411 8.48 -20.36 5.95
N THR A 412 7.38 -20.65 5.27
CA THR A 412 7.09 -21.98 4.72
C THR A 412 7.12 -21.97 3.19
N LEU A 413 7.89 -22.90 2.62
CA LEU A 413 7.95 -23.15 1.19
C LEU A 413 7.06 -24.34 0.82
N PHE A 414 6.20 -24.12 -0.16
CA PHE A 414 5.32 -25.13 -0.73
C PHE A 414 5.63 -25.35 -2.20
N GLN A 415 5.57 -26.62 -2.62
CA GLN A 415 5.37 -26.97 -4.02
C GLN A 415 3.89 -26.78 -4.35
N ILE A 416 3.59 -26.08 -5.44
CA ILE A 416 2.23 -26.00 -5.98
C ILE A 416 1.98 -27.27 -6.79
N GLU A 417 0.88 -27.96 -6.46
CA GLU A 417 0.39 -29.15 -7.16
C GLU A 417 -1.05 -28.90 -7.68
N PRO A 418 -1.53 -29.67 -8.67
CA PRO A 418 -2.87 -29.47 -9.23
C PRO A 418 -4.02 -29.56 -8.22
N ALA A 419 -3.81 -30.30 -7.12
CA ALA A 419 -4.81 -30.58 -6.09
C ALA A 419 -4.56 -29.81 -4.77
N GLY A 420 -3.48 -29.05 -4.64
CA GLY A 420 -3.13 -28.38 -3.39
C GLY A 420 -1.68 -27.92 -3.31
N LEU A 421 -1.18 -27.82 -2.08
CA LEU A 421 0.17 -27.45 -1.73
C LEU A 421 0.87 -28.60 -0.98
N LYS A 422 2.08 -28.93 -1.41
CA LYS A 422 2.95 -29.86 -0.70
C LYS A 422 4.06 -29.10 0.00
N ARG A 423 4.06 -29.12 1.34
CA ARG A 423 5.11 -28.46 2.14
C ARG A 423 6.48 -29.08 1.83
N LEU A 424 7.43 -28.24 1.44
CA LEU A 424 8.81 -28.62 1.16
C LEU A 424 9.72 -28.33 2.35
N ALA A 425 9.61 -27.14 2.92
CA ALA A 425 10.45 -26.70 4.03
C ALA A 425 9.76 -25.61 4.86
N GLY A 426 10.17 -25.44 6.11
CA GLY A 426 9.74 -24.33 6.96
C GLY A 426 10.80 -23.99 8.00
N ALA A 427 10.96 -22.72 8.30
CA ALA A 427 11.90 -22.23 9.30
C ALA A 427 11.32 -21.01 10.01
N LYS A 428 11.48 -20.94 11.33
CA LYS A 428 11.15 -19.74 12.08
C LYS A 428 12.23 -18.68 11.83
N VAL A 429 11.83 -17.55 11.23
CA VAL A 429 12.75 -16.50 10.77
C VAL A 429 12.56 -15.18 11.50
N ILE A 430 11.43 -15.04 12.18
CA ILE A 430 11.07 -13.85 12.94
C ILE A 430 10.18 -14.23 14.13
N GLU A 431 10.16 -13.37 15.15
CA GLU A 431 9.50 -13.65 16.43
C GLU A 431 8.25 -12.79 16.68
N GLY A 432 8.16 -11.63 16.02
CA GLY A 432 7.09 -10.67 16.30
C GLY A 432 5.75 -11.02 15.65
N HIS A 433 4.79 -10.17 15.94
CA HIS A 433 3.40 -10.24 15.48
C HIS A 433 3.19 -9.29 14.30
N ASP A 434 2.00 -9.40 13.69
CA ASP A 434 1.54 -8.59 12.56
C ASP A 434 2.56 -8.60 11.40
N ALA A 435 2.92 -9.80 10.95
CA ALA A 435 3.85 -10.00 9.85
C ALA A 435 3.14 -9.80 8.50
N TRP A 436 2.52 -8.64 8.29
CA TRP A 436 1.64 -8.38 7.14
C TRP A 436 2.36 -7.74 5.94
N ALA A 437 3.60 -7.29 6.14
CA ALA A 437 4.32 -6.52 5.14
C ALA A 437 4.66 -7.35 3.90
N PRO A 438 4.48 -6.83 2.68
CA PRO A 438 4.93 -7.51 1.46
C PRO A 438 6.43 -7.81 1.52
N MET A 439 6.81 -9.01 1.11
CA MET A 439 8.21 -9.43 1.03
C MET A 439 8.88 -8.89 -0.23
N ALA A 440 10.20 -8.70 -0.17
CA ALA A 440 11.04 -8.35 -1.31
C ALA A 440 12.09 -9.43 -1.55
N TYR A 441 12.39 -9.71 -2.81
CA TYR A 441 13.41 -10.69 -3.21
C TYR A 441 14.41 -10.06 -4.18
N ALA A 442 15.70 -10.27 -3.95
CA ALA A 442 16.76 -9.93 -4.89
C ALA A 442 18.01 -10.77 -4.62
N ASP A 443 18.71 -11.23 -5.66
CA ASP A 443 19.97 -11.96 -5.57
C ASP A 443 19.98 -13.11 -4.54
N GLY A 444 18.94 -13.95 -4.55
CA GLY A 444 18.84 -15.07 -3.62
C GLY A 444 18.49 -14.69 -2.19
N ARG A 445 18.23 -13.41 -1.91
CA ARG A 445 17.87 -12.94 -0.56
C ARG A 445 16.42 -12.50 -0.50
N ILE A 446 15.79 -12.75 0.64
CA ILE A 446 14.46 -12.24 0.97
C ILE A 446 14.58 -11.26 2.12
N ILE A 447 13.95 -10.10 1.94
CA ILE A 447 13.72 -9.15 3.02
C ILE A 447 12.24 -9.20 3.42
N LEU A 448 12.01 -9.43 4.71
CA LEU A 448 10.68 -9.53 5.30
C LEU A 448 10.69 -8.89 6.70
N ARG A 449 9.49 -8.60 7.23
CA ARG A 449 9.36 -8.00 8.56
C ARG A 449 8.11 -8.45 9.30
N ASP A 450 8.21 -8.34 10.62
CA ASP A 450 7.08 -8.23 11.52
C ASP A 450 6.76 -6.74 11.75
N ALA A 451 5.86 -6.43 12.69
CA ALA A 451 5.50 -5.06 13.03
C ALA A 451 6.71 -4.16 13.35
N THR A 452 7.80 -4.66 13.94
CA THR A 452 8.90 -3.86 14.53
C THR A 452 10.32 -4.33 14.18
N THR A 453 10.45 -5.38 13.37
CA THR A 453 11.74 -6.00 13.03
C THR A 453 11.79 -6.27 11.54
N LEU A 454 12.82 -5.77 10.86
CA LEU A 454 13.16 -6.11 9.48
C LEU A 454 14.34 -7.09 9.47
N VAL A 455 14.24 -8.16 8.69
CA VAL A 455 15.30 -9.16 8.52
C VAL A 455 15.60 -9.38 7.05
N CYS A 456 16.87 -9.68 6.74
CA CYS A 456 17.29 -10.18 5.44
C CYS A 456 17.80 -11.60 5.60
N LEU A 457 17.27 -12.51 4.79
CA LEU A 457 17.59 -13.92 4.80
C LEU A 457 18.25 -14.29 3.47
N ASP A 458 19.28 -15.12 3.53
CA ASP A 458 19.74 -15.84 2.34
C ASP A 458 18.85 -17.07 2.14
N VAL A 459 18.12 -17.09 1.04
CA VAL A 459 17.25 -18.21 0.63
C VAL A 459 17.77 -18.89 -0.63
N SER A 460 18.97 -18.52 -1.09
CA SER A 460 19.65 -19.30 -2.11
C SER A 460 19.88 -20.67 -1.50
N GLY A 461 19.13 -21.67 -2.01
CA GLY A 461 19.33 -23.04 -1.60
C GLY A 461 20.82 -23.33 -1.74
N SER A 462 21.45 -23.84 -0.68
CA SER A 462 22.79 -24.40 -0.80
C SER A 462 22.71 -25.45 -1.89
N GLY A 463 23.13 -25.07 -3.10
CA GLY A 463 23.50 -26.04 -4.11
C GLY A 463 24.65 -26.81 -3.50
N ALA A 464 24.35 -27.97 -2.91
CA ALA A 464 25.36 -29.01 -2.90
C ALA A 464 25.70 -29.26 -4.39
N PRO A 465 27.00 -29.35 -4.71
CA PRO A 465 27.55 -29.18 -6.06
C PRO A 465 26.94 -30.10 -7.12
#